data_AF-A0A7X7LJJ3-F1
#
_entry.id   AF-A0A7X7LJJ3-F1
#
_cell.length_a   1.000
_cell.length_b   1.000
_cell.length_c   1.000
_cell.angle_alpha   90.00
_cell.angle_beta   90.00
_cell.angle_gamma   90.00
#
_symmetry.space_group_name_H-M   'P 1'
#
loop_
_entity.id
_entity.type
_entity.pdbx_description
1 polymer ?
#
loop_
_entity_poly.entity_id
_entity_poly.type
_entity_poly.pdbx_seq_one_letter_code
_entity_poly.pdbx_strand_id
1 'polypeptide(L)'
;MFVCLIEYKINLHKEIRHMNTKKFFTGLLSASLLTFSSTFAFAADISTLNKANEEAPVVAVPISAEIITAMPISLETEDMNKVIFGSFTGTVVSISESEHAEGVKYYTVENEEKAPAVIVVSSKTYILDNEEISVGSKITGYYNANAPMIMIYPPQYSTEIVVVEREDRNVKVDFFDMDYVSSDNSLKLNISEDTVIVSENGEAFTGELANRKLVVVYGPSTRSIPAQTTPEKIVVLDEDVIDGADNKEDGSLVTPVDVTKAEIIVKEQPISSHYAYVAAYTNEQGTVMVPLRAIAESLGHEVAWDNDLKRVTIDQDVSFTIGTDSYAKGEKVIELGTAPEISQD
;
A
#
# COMPACT_ATOMS: atom_id res chain seq x y z
N MET A 1 -16.09 23.20 -18.56
CA MET A 1 -14.86 22.39 -18.47
C MET A 1 -15.22 20.94 -18.78
N PHE A 2 -14.42 20.17 -19.54
CA PHE A 2 -14.77 18.79 -19.91
C PHE A 2 -14.03 17.80 -19.03
N VAL A 3 -14.75 16.83 -18.47
CA VAL A 3 -14.21 15.90 -17.48
C VAL A 3 -14.57 14.46 -17.87
N CYS A 4 -13.58 13.56 -17.87
CA CYS A 4 -13.75 12.16 -18.26
C CYS A 4 -12.83 11.25 -17.44
N LEU A 5 -13.30 10.03 -17.15
CA LEU A 5 -12.55 8.97 -16.50
C LEU A 5 -11.34 8.56 -17.37
N ILE A 6 -10.16 8.46 -16.78
CA ILE A 6 -9.00 7.77 -17.38
C ILE A 6 -8.69 6.57 -16.48
N GLU A 7 -9.20 5.39 -16.84
CA GLU A 7 -8.68 4.14 -16.27
C GLU A 7 -7.27 3.90 -16.83
N TYR A 8 -6.24 4.19 -16.02
CA TYR A 8 -4.87 3.78 -16.34
C TYR A 8 -4.57 2.44 -15.68
N LYS A 9 -4.74 1.35 -16.44
CA LYS A 9 -4.22 0.03 -16.06
C LYS A 9 -2.70 0.07 -16.23
N ILE A 10 -1.98 0.40 -15.15
CA ILE A 10 -0.51 0.42 -15.11
C ILE A 10 -0.02 -1.02 -15.28
N ASN A 11 0.28 -1.39 -16.53
CA ASN A 11 1.01 -2.61 -16.86
C ASN A 11 2.49 -2.22 -16.92
N LEU A 12 3.23 -2.52 -15.86
CA LEU A 12 4.66 -2.26 -15.79
C LEU A 12 5.40 -3.25 -16.71
N HIS A 13 5.65 -2.86 -17.96
CA HIS A 13 6.69 -3.48 -18.77
C HIS A 13 7.77 -2.44 -19.10
N LYS A 14 8.90 -2.63 -18.41
CA LYS A 14 10.14 -1.90 -18.57
C LYS A 14 10.73 -2.24 -19.95
N GLU A 15 10.66 -1.31 -20.91
CA GLU A 15 11.47 -1.37 -22.13
C GLU A 15 12.40 -0.15 -22.16
N ILE A 16 13.67 -0.37 -21.78
CA ILE A 16 14.76 0.59 -22.00
C ILE A 16 15.20 0.43 -23.46
N ARG A 17 14.92 1.43 -24.30
CA ARG A 17 15.61 1.60 -25.59
C ARG A 17 16.07 3.05 -25.75
N HIS A 18 17.37 3.26 -25.54
CA HIS A 18 18.10 4.36 -26.18
C HIS A 18 19.30 3.76 -26.91
N MET A 19 19.21 3.77 -28.25
CA MET A 19 20.22 3.25 -29.16
C MET A 19 20.98 4.46 -29.72
N ASN A 20 22.24 4.63 -29.30
CA ASN A 20 23.18 5.47 -30.03
C ASN A 20 24.28 4.58 -30.63
N THR A 21 24.56 4.84 -31.89
CA THR A 21 25.32 4.01 -32.82
C THR A 21 26.82 4.24 -32.68
N LYS A 22 27.63 3.17 -32.74
CA LYS A 22 28.76 3.01 -33.68
C LYS A 22 29.57 1.72 -33.45
N LYS A 23 29.66 0.94 -34.55
CA LYS A 23 30.75 0.04 -35.02
C LYS A 23 30.91 -1.38 -34.42
N PHE A 24 30.56 -2.35 -35.26
CA PHE A 24 31.21 -3.63 -35.61
C PHE A 24 31.97 -4.44 -34.53
N PHE A 25 31.52 -5.68 -34.28
CA PHE A 25 32.35 -6.89 -34.41
C PHE A 25 31.47 -8.16 -34.52
N THR A 26 31.87 -9.06 -35.41
CA THR A 26 31.24 -10.33 -35.80
C THR A 26 31.51 -11.45 -34.78
N GLY A 27 30.57 -12.38 -34.53
CA GLY A 27 30.86 -13.60 -33.76
C GLY A 27 29.69 -14.55 -33.47
N LEU A 28 29.54 -15.56 -34.34
CA LEU A 28 28.89 -16.89 -34.27
C LEU A 28 27.80 -17.30 -33.25
N LEU A 29 26.79 -17.95 -33.85
CA LEU A 29 25.81 -18.92 -33.33
C LEU A 29 26.41 -20.04 -32.45
N SER A 30 25.72 -20.40 -31.36
CA SER A 30 25.50 -21.82 -30.99
C SER A 30 24.26 -21.97 -30.09
N ALA A 31 23.33 -22.81 -30.53
CA ALA A 31 22.18 -23.26 -29.75
C ALA A 31 22.52 -24.61 -29.10
N SER A 32 22.19 -24.78 -27.82
CA SER A 32 22.13 -26.09 -27.19
C SER A 32 20.92 -26.16 -26.24
N LEU A 33 19.97 -27.01 -26.62
CA LEU A 33 18.88 -27.51 -25.79
C LEU A 33 19.45 -28.43 -24.70
N LEU A 34 19.00 -28.25 -23.45
CA LEU A 34 19.20 -29.23 -22.38
C LEU A 34 17.84 -29.54 -21.72
N THR A 35 17.31 -30.70 -22.09
CA THR A 35 16.39 -31.50 -21.28
C THR A 35 17.21 -32.30 -20.25
N PHE A 36 16.76 -32.43 -19.00
CA PHE A 36 16.90 -33.69 -18.23
C PHE A 36 16.01 -33.72 -16.97
N SER A 37 15.06 -34.67 -17.03
CA SER A 37 14.55 -35.61 -16.01
C SER A 37 14.46 -35.27 -14.51
N SER A 38 13.26 -35.53 -14.01
CA SER A 38 12.84 -35.88 -12.64
C SER A 38 13.41 -37.20 -12.09
N THR A 39 13.63 -37.27 -10.77
CA THR A 39 13.31 -38.38 -9.82
C THR A 39 13.57 -37.83 -8.38
N PHE A 40 12.90 -38.19 -7.27
CA PHE A 40 12.48 -39.49 -6.77
C PHE A 40 11.28 -39.39 -5.80
N ALA A 41 10.50 -40.47 -5.74
CA ALA A 41 9.45 -40.75 -4.77
C ALA A 41 9.98 -41.45 -3.51
N PHE A 42 9.29 -41.29 -2.38
CA PHE A 42 9.32 -42.21 -1.25
C PHE A 42 7.93 -42.81 -1.04
N ALA A 43 7.83 -44.14 -1.09
CA ALA A 43 6.78 -44.89 -0.40
C ALA A 43 7.35 -46.26 -0.01
N ALA A 44 7.41 -46.52 1.29
CA ALA A 44 7.67 -47.81 1.91
C ALA A 44 6.41 -48.69 1.72
N ASP A 45 6.58 -49.87 1.12
CA ASP A 45 6.67 -51.18 1.78
C ASP A 45 5.32 -51.89 1.84
N ILE A 46 5.14 -52.87 0.95
CA ILE A 46 4.38 -54.09 1.22
C ILE A 46 5.14 -55.23 0.55
N SER A 47 6.14 -55.76 1.26
CA SER A 47 6.56 -57.14 1.06
C SER A 47 5.48 -58.07 1.65
N THR A 48 4.69 -58.71 0.79
CA THR A 48 4.16 -60.08 0.96
C THR A 48 3.12 -60.39 -0.11
N LEU A 49 3.51 -61.13 -1.15
CA LEU A 49 2.87 -62.40 -1.55
C LEU A 49 3.41 -62.87 -2.91
N ASN A 50 4.14 -63.98 -2.83
CA ASN A 50 4.20 -65.08 -3.80
C ASN A 50 4.97 -64.90 -5.13
N LYS A 51 6.14 -65.55 -5.14
CA LYS A 51 6.73 -66.26 -6.27
C LYS A 51 5.68 -67.01 -7.10
N ALA A 52 5.68 -66.81 -8.41
CA ALA A 52 5.57 -67.88 -9.42
C ALA A 52 5.93 -67.35 -10.82
N ASN A 53 6.51 -68.25 -11.60
CA ASN A 53 6.99 -68.10 -12.97
C ASN A 53 5.93 -67.66 -13.99
N GLU A 54 6.46 -67.21 -15.13
CA GLU A 54 5.95 -67.36 -16.50
C GLU A 54 5.04 -66.28 -17.11
N GLU A 55 5.30 -66.13 -18.41
CA GLU A 55 4.96 -65.05 -19.34
C GLU A 55 3.44 -64.83 -19.49
N ALA A 56 3.03 -63.56 -19.55
CA ALA A 56 1.67 -63.17 -19.92
C ALA A 56 1.67 -61.83 -20.70
N PRO A 57 0.66 -61.62 -21.58
CA PRO A 57 0.76 -60.73 -22.73
C PRO A 57 0.48 -59.26 -22.40
N VAL A 58 0.93 -58.40 -23.31
CA VAL A 58 0.53 -56.98 -23.41
C VAL A 58 -1.00 -56.84 -23.42
N VAL A 59 -1.55 -56.32 -22.33
CA VAL A 59 -2.91 -55.81 -22.25
C VAL A 59 -2.82 -54.29 -22.20
N ALA A 60 -3.31 -53.64 -23.26
CA ALA A 60 -3.48 -52.19 -23.30
C ALA A 60 -4.52 -51.77 -22.26
N VAL A 61 -4.13 -50.93 -21.31
CA VAL A 61 -5.07 -50.25 -20.41
C VAL A 61 -5.57 -48.99 -21.12
N PRO A 62 -6.89 -48.79 -21.26
CA PRO A 62 -7.44 -47.61 -21.92
C PRO A 62 -7.13 -46.32 -21.16
N ILE A 63 -6.86 -45.25 -21.93
CA ILE A 63 -6.70 -43.87 -21.45
C ILE A 63 -8.08 -43.37 -21.00
N SER A 64 -8.44 -43.70 -19.77
CA SER A 64 -9.57 -43.09 -19.07
C SER A 64 -9.29 -43.11 -17.57
N ALA A 65 -8.19 -42.45 -17.17
CA ALA A 65 -8.04 -41.97 -15.81
C ALA A 65 -8.54 -40.52 -15.81
N GLU A 66 -9.57 -40.27 -15.00
CA GLU A 66 -10.15 -38.95 -14.81
C GLU A 66 -9.05 -37.96 -14.41
N ILE A 67 -9.03 -36.82 -15.12
CA ILE A 67 -8.17 -35.69 -14.81
C ILE A 67 -8.51 -35.28 -13.38
N ILE A 68 -7.56 -35.50 -12.46
CA ILE A 68 -7.62 -34.90 -11.13
C ILE A 68 -7.77 -33.41 -11.35
N THR A 69 -8.93 -32.90 -10.97
CA THR A 69 -9.30 -31.51 -10.96
C THR A 69 -8.11 -30.73 -10.40
N ALA A 70 -7.48 -29.92 -11.25
CA ALA A 70 -6.41 -29.04 -10.81
C ALA A 70 -6.94 -28.27 -9.60
N MET A 71 -6.36 -28.53 -8.42
CA MET A 71 -6.67 -27.74 -7.24
C MET A 71 -6.32 -26.30 -7.61
N PRO A 72 -7.27 -25.36 -7.60
CA PRO A 72 -6.91 -23.98 -7.74
C PRO A 72 -5.99 -23.67 -6.57
N ILE A 73 -4.77 -23.20 -6.85
CA ILE A 73 -3.99 -22.45 -5.88
C ILE A 73 -4.81 -21.18 -5.66
N SER A 74 -5.73 -21.26 -4.71
CA SER A 74 -6.20 -20.11 -3.97
C SER A 74 -4.98 -19.62 -3.21
N LEU A 75 -4.17 -18.80 -3.89
CA LEU A 75 -3.32 -17.86 -3.18
C LEU A 75 -4.33 -16.94 -2.49
N GLU A 76 -4.63 -17.23 -1.23
CA GLU A 76 -5.27 -16.25 -0.36
C GLU A 76 -4.43 -15.00 -0.51
N THR A 77 -5.02 -13.98 -1.14
CA THR A 77 -4.46 -12.65 -1.17
C THR A 77 -4.68 -12.14 0.24
N GLU A 78 -3.86 -12.63 1.18
CA GLU A 78 -3.70 -11.95 2.46
C GLU A 78 -3.31 -10.53 2.12
N ASP A 79 -4.16 -9.58 2.53
CA ASP A 79 -4.11 -8.18 2.17
C ASP A 79 -2.69 -7.64 2.15
N MET A 80 -2.11 -7.51 0.95
CA MET A 80 -0.81 -6.87 0.69
C MET A 80 -0.79 -5.38 1.11
N ASN A 81 -1.91 -4.88 1.65
CA ASN A 81 -2.08 -3.51 2.13
C ASN A 81 -2.28 -3.40 3.65
N LYS A 82 -2.16 -4.51 4.41
CA LYS A 82 -2.18 -4.44 5.88
C LYS A 82 -0.90 -3.75 6.36
N VAL A 83 -1.06 -2.61 7.03
CA VAL A 83 0.08 -1.88 7.61
C VAL A 83 0.63 -2.69 8.77
N ILE A 84 1.83 -3.21 8.60
CA ILE A 84 2.55 -3.96 9.64
C ILE A 84 3.65 -3.05 10.18
N PHE A 85 3.62 -2.81 11.48
CA PHE A 85 4.70 -2.08 12.15
C PHE A 85 5.81 -3.04 12.57
N GLY A 86 7.02 -2.74 12.11
CA GLY A 86 8.25 -3.22 12.74
C GLY A 86 8.68 -2.25 13.84
N SER A 87 9.48 -2.74 14.77
CA SER A 87 10.04 -1.92 15.85
C SER A 87 11.47 -2.28 16.16
N PHE A 88 12.29 -1.29 16.46
CA PHE A 88 13.63 -1.48 17.01
C PHE A 88 13.78 -0.72 18.31
N THR A 89 14.12 -1.43 19.39
CA THR A 89 14.33 -0.86 20.72
C THR A 89 15.82 -0.84 21.06
N GLY A 90 16.31 0.31 21.53
CA GLY A 90 17.70 0.44 21.97
C GLY A 90 17.95 1.70 22.80
N THR A 91 19.14 1.78 23.37
CA THR A 91 19.61 2.92 24.17
C THR A 91 20.35 3.89 23.27
N VAL A 92 20.02 5.18 23.33
CA VAL A 92 20.66 6.24 22.53
C VAL A 92 22.11 6.42 22.94
N VAL A 93 23.02 6.21 21.99
CA VAL A 93 24.47 6.39 22.15
C VAL A 93 24.91 7.76 21.63
N SER A 94 24.37 8.20 20.51
CA SER A 94 24.67 9.51 19.92
C SER A 94 23.48 10.07 19.16
N ILE A 95 23.44 11.39 19.09
CA ILE A 95 22.43 12.15 18.35
C ILE A 95 23.19 13.03 17.37
N SER A 96 22.84 12.93 16.10
CA SER A 96 23.34 13.82 15.06
C SER A 96 22.19 14.39 14.24
N GLU A 97 22.43 15.52 13.59
CA GLU A 97 21.46 16.17 12.70
C GLU A 97 21.98 16.08 11.27
N SER A 98 21.07 15.98 10.31
CA SER A 98 21.43 15.92 8.89
C SER A 98 21.94 17.26 8.41
N GLU A 99 23.10 17.27 7.78
CA GLU A 99 23.62 18.44 7.07
C GLU A 99 22.89 18.71 5.74
N HIS A 100 22.17 17.71 5.21
CA HIS A 100 21.58 17.73 3.87
C HIS A 100 20.05 17.93 3.89
N ALA A 101 19.39 17.69 5.02
CA ALA A 101 17.95 17.80 5.18
C ALA A 101 17.61 18.44 6.52
N GLU A 102 17.10 19.67 6.47
CA GLU A 102 16.73 20.43 7.67
C GLU A 102 15.65 19.69 8.46
N GLY A 103 15.84 19.57 9.78
CA GLY A 103 14.90 18.91 10.68
C GLY A 103 14.95 17.38 10.70
N VAL A 104 15.93 16.75 10.02
CA VAL A 104 16.16 15.29 10.12
C VAL A 104 17.23 15.01 11.17
N LYS A 105 16.87 14.23 12.20
CA LYS A 105 17.78 13.78 13.27
C LYS A 105 18.03 12.28 13.17
N TYR A 106 19.27 11.90 13.42
CA TYR A 106 19.73 10.52 13.47
C TYR A 106 20.06 10.16 14.93
N TYR A 107 19.35 9.18 15.46
CA TYR A 107 19.60 8.63 16.79
C TYR A 107 20.29 7.29 16.64
N THR A 108 21.58 7.23 16.94
CA THR A 108 22.30 5.95 16.98
C THR A 108 21.95 5.26 18.28
N VAL A 109 21.39 4.06 18.18
CA VAL A 109 20.93 3.26 19.31
C VAL A 109 21.63 1.90 19.34
N GLU A 110 21.83 1.35 20.54
CA GLU A 110 22.31 -0.01 20.74
C GLU A 110 21.28 -0.82 21.53
N ASN A 111 20.94 -2.01 21.06
CA ASN A 111 20.06 -2.92 21.80
C ASN A 111 20.81 -3.64 22.95
N GLU A 112 20.11 -4.52 23.68
CA GLU A 112 20.69 -5.25 24.83
C GLU A 112 21.88 -6.17 24.43
N GLU A 113 21.93 -6.59 23.16
CA GLU A 113 23.02 -7.39 22.60
C GLU A 113 24.17 -6.53 22.02
N LYS A 114 24.11 -5.20 22.19
CA LYS A 114 25.03 -4.21 21.61
C LYS A 114 25.02 -4.18 20.07
N ALA A 115 23.95 -4.63 19.44
CA ALA A 115 23.76 -4.44 18.01
C ALA A 115 23.36 -2.98 17.74
N PRO A 116 24.10 -2.24 16.90
CA PRO A 116 23.79 -0.85 16.59
C PRO A 116 22.71 -0.74 15.51
N ALA A 117 21.87 0.28 15.63
CA ALA A 117 20.98 0.76 14.57
C ALA A 117 20.87 2.28 14.60
N VAL A 118 20.39 2.87 13.52
CA VAL A 118 20.08 4.31 13.46
C VAL A 118 18.58 4.47 13.32
N ILE A 119 17.96 5.17 14.27
CA ILE A 119 16.57 5.61 14.18
C ILE A 119 16.56 7.00 13.54
N VAL A 120 15.92 7.12 12.38
CA VAL A 120 15.80 8.37 11.62
C VAL A 120 14.49 9.04 11.96
N VAL A 121 14.56 10.23 12.56
CA VAL A 121 13.41 11.05 12.93
C VAL A 121 13.35 12.25 12.02
N SER A 122 12.20 12.43 11.37
CA SER A 122 11.93 13.55 10.46
C SER A 122 10.79 14.41 11.00
N SER A 123 10.43 15.47 10.29
CA SER A 123 9.26 16.30 10.62
C SER A 123 7.92 15.56 10.61
N LYS A 124 7.85 14.38 9.98
CA LYS A 124 6.65 13.53 9.91
C LYS A 124 6.61 12.43 10.98
N THR A 125 7.65 12.34 11.81
CA THR A 125 7.74 11.30 12.82
C THR A 125 7.05 11.77 14.10
N TYR A 126 6.01 11.06 14.53
CA TYR A 126 5.32 11.35 15.78
C TYR A 126 6.15 10.88 16.98
N ILE A 127 6.43 11.78 17.93
CA ILE A 127 7.11 11.45 19.18
C ILE A 127 6.05 11.42 20.28
N LEU A 128 5.87 10.25 20.91
CA LEU A 128 4.86 10.11 21.96
C LEU A 128 5.12 11.10 23.11
N ASP A 129 4.07 11.85 23.47
CA ASP A 129 4.07 12.88 24.53
C ASP A 129 5.07 14.03 24.32
N ASN A 130 5.63 14.19 23.09
CA ASN A 130 6.71 15.13 22.79
C ASN A 130 7.88 15.03 23.77
N GLU A 131 8.20 13.82 24.22
CA GLU A 131 9.28 13.59 25.19
C GLU A 131 10.65 13.92 24.60
N GLU A 132 11.48 14.58 25.41
CA GLU A 132 12.84 14.90 25.00
C GLU A 132 13.73 13.65 24.98
N ILE A 133 14.29 13.34 23.81
CA ILE A 133 15.20 12.21 23.62
C ILE A 133 16.63 12.68 23.88
N SER A 134 17.26 12.14 24.91
CA SER A 134 18.65 12.43 25.28
C SER A 134 19.55 11.20 25.12
N VAL A 135 20.86 11.43 25.08
CA VAL A 135 21.84 10.34 25.14
C VAL A 135 21.66 9.56 26.45
N GLY A 136 21.54 8.24 26.34
CA GLY A 136 21.23 7.33 27.45
C GLY A 136 19.75 6.96 27.59
N SER A 137 18.82 7.63 26.89
CA SER A 137 17.40 7.23 26.89
C SER A 137 17.21 5.90 26.16
N LYS A 138 16.35 5.00 26.68
CA LYS A 138 15.87 3.81 25.96
C LYS A 138 14.68 4.24 25.10
N ILE A 139 14.78 4.04 23.79
CA ILE A 139 13.74 4.41 22.84
C ILE A 139 13.37 3.23 21.95
N THR A 140 12.12 3.22 21.51
CA THR A 140 11.61 2.31 20.49
C THR A 140 11.16 3.10 19.28
N GLY A 141 11.78 2.81 18.14
CA GLY A 141 11.39 3.36 16.85
C GLY A 141 10.50 2.38 16.10
N TYR A 142 9.26 2.78 15.83
CA TYR A 142 8.31 2.02 15.02
C TYR A 142 8.37 2.50 13.57
N TYR A 143 8.46 1.56 12.65
CA TYR A 143 8.56 1.81 11.21
C TYR A 143 7.63 0.87 10.45
N ASN A 144 7.23 1.27 9.24
CA ASN A 144 6.46 0.40 8.37
C ASN A 144 7.35 -0.74 7.85
N ALA A 145 7.02 -1.98 8.21
CA ALA A 145 7.79 -3.16 7.83
C ALA A 145 7.73 -3.46 6.32
N ASN A 146 6.72 -2.93 5.62
CA ASN A 146 6.54 -3.10 4.17
C ASN A 146 7.22 -1.99 3.37
N ALA A 147 7.75 -0.94 4.03
CA ALA A 147 8.48 0.11 3.35
C ALA A 147 9.84 -0.41 2.82
N PRO A 148 10.29 0.01 1.62
CA PRO A 148 11.56 -0.43 1.07
C PRO A 148 12.73 0.02 1.95
N MET A 149 13.51 -0.93 2.45
CA MET A 149 14.71 -0.67 3.25
C MET A 149 15.99 -0.92 2.45
N ILE A 150 16.95 -0.01 2.58
CA ILE A 150 18.30 -0.20 2.02
C ILE A 150 19.15 -1.08 2.96
N MET A 151 19.81 -2.10 2.42
CA MET A 151 20.65 -3.03 3.19
C MET A 151 22.03 -2.44 3.50
N ILE A 152 22.06 -1.43 4.37
CA ILE A 152 23.30 -0.79 4.85
C ILE A 152 23.52 -1.12 6.34
N TYR A 153 24.79 -1.15 6.78
CA TYR A 153 25.15 -1.41 8.18
C TYR A 153 25.84 -0.18 8.81
N PRO A 154 25.42 0.26 10.01
CA PRO A 154 24.25 -0.23 10.77
C PRO A 154 22.94 0.05 10.02
N PRO A 155 21.89 -0.78 10.23
CA PRO A 155 20.58 -0.55 9.63
C PRO A 155 20.03 0.81 10.04
N GLN A 156 19.38 1.50 9.10
CA GLN A 156 18.73 2.79 9.36
C GLN A 156 17.22 2.61 9.19
N TYR A 157 16.46 2.92 10.24
CA TYR A 157 15.01 2.82 10.25
C TYR A 157 14.39 4.19 10.09
N SER A 158 13.70 4.41 8.98
CA SER A 158 12.82 5.57 8.78
C SER A 158 11.56 5.38 9.62
N THR A 159 11.52 5.98 10.81
CA THR A 159 10.45 5.74 11.78
C THR A 159 9.26 6.67 11.58
N GLU A 160 8.06 6.11 11.74
CA GLU A 160 6.81 6.85 11.78
C GLU A 160 6.49 7.29 13.22
N ILE A 161 6.79 6.45 14.20
CA ILE A 161 6.55 6.73 15.62
C ILE A 161 7.80 6.45 16.44
N VAL A 162 8.13 7.34 17.37
CA VAL A 162 9.17 7.12 18.37
C VAL A 162 8.58 7.22 19.77
N VAL A 163 8.91 6.23 20.58
CA VAL A 163 8.48 6.11 21.97
C VAL A 163 9.70 6.13 22.88
N VAL A 164 9.68 6.97 23.91
CA VAL A 164 10.62 6.88 25.02
C VAL A 164 10.10 5.83 26.01
N GLU A 165 10.87 4.77 26.19
CA GLU A 165 10.49 3.64 27.04
C GLU A 165 10.53 4.03 28.52
N ARG A 166 9.50 3.61 29.26
CA ARG A 166 9.39 3.81 30.72
C ARG A 166 8.94 2.52 31.38
N GLU A 167 9.29 2.34 32.65
CA GLU A 167 8.97 1.11 33.40
C GLU A 167 7.55 1.09 33.96
N ASP A 168 6.88 2.25 34.01
CA ASP A 168 5.57 2.44 34.63
C ASP A 168 4.40 2.21 33.67
N ARG A 169 4.66 2.10 32.35
CA ARG A 169 3.66 1.94 31.31
C ARG A 169 4.17 1.08 30.16
N ASN A 170 3.25 0.46 29.45
CA ASN A 170 3.51 -0.23 28.20
C ASN A 170 2.98 0.60 27.04
N VAL A 171 3.64 0.49 25.89
CA VAL A 171 3.20 1.13 24.65
C VAL A 171 3.09 0.09 23.55
N LYS A 172 1.99 0.10 22.80
CA LYS A 172 1.78 -0.74 21.62
C LYS A 172 1.37 0.17 20.47
N VAL A 173 2.14 0.10 19.39
CA VAL A 173 1.82 0.76 18.13
C VAL A 173 1.44 -0.32 17.14
N ASP A 174 0.21 -0.26 16.66
CA ASP A 174 -0.28 -1.20 15.66
C ASP A 174 -1.50 -0.66 14.92
N PHE A 175 -1.90 -1.37 13.86
CA PHE A 175 -3.24 -1.25 13.31
C PHE A 175 -4.20 -2.13 14.11
N PHE A 176 -5.33 -1.55 14.51
CA PHE A 176 -6.37 -2.23 15.28
C PHE A 176 -7.63 -2.41 14.43
N ASP A 177 -8.19 -3.62 14.43
CA ASP A 177 -9.39 -3.97 13.67
C ASP A 177 -10.69 -3.46 14.31
N MET A 178 -11.84 -3.89 13.77
CA MET A 178 -13.18 -3.56 14.27
C MET A 178 -13.44 -4.03 15.70
N ASP A 179 -12.75 -5.08 16.15
CA ASP A 179 -12.88 -5.64 17.50
C ASP A 179 -11.83 -5.09 18.46
N TYR A 180 -11.10 -4.04 18.04
CA TYR A 180 -9.96 -3.44 18.72
C TYR A 180 -8.86 -4.46 19.04
N VAL A 181 -8.63 -5.40 18.13
CA VAL A 181 -7.54 -6.37 18.20
C VAL A 181 -6.39 -5.88 17.33
N SER A 182 -5.18 -5.94 17.87
CA SER A 182 -3.96 -5.59 17.15
C SER A 182 -3.71 -6.54 15.98
N SER A 183 -3.03 -6.04 14.95
CA SER A 183 -2.79 -6.81 13.72
C SER A 183 -1.98 -8.10 13.91
N ASP A 184 -1.20 -8.18 14.98
CA ASP A 184 -0.45 -9.36 15.40
C ASP A 184 -1.20 -10.29 16.37
N ASN A 185 -2.48 -10.02 16.65
CA ASN A 185 -3.34 -10.74 17.60
C ASN A 185 -2.76 -10.81 19.04
N SER A 186 -1.87 -9.89 19.41
CA SER A 186 -1.25 -9.89 20.74
C SER A 186 -2.07 -9.15 21.80
N LEU A 187 -2.82 -8.11 21.40
CA LEU A 187 -3.50 -7.20 22.32
C LEU A 187 -4.92 -6.87 21.83
N LYS A 188 -5.88 -6.92 22.75
CA LYS A 188 -7.25 -6.45 22.57
C LYS A 188 -7.55 -5.33 23.55
N LEU A 189 -8.14 -4.25 23.06
CA LEU A 189 -8.46 -3.07 23.87
C LEU A 189 -9.90 -3.12 24.40
N ASN A 190 -10.06 -2.77 25.68
CA ASN A 190 -11.34 -2.55 26.32
C ASN A 190 -11.45 -1.06 26.67
N ILE A 191 -12.07 -0.28 25.78
CA ILE A 191 -12.19 1.17 25.91
C ILE A 191 -13.11 1.52 27.08
N SER A 192 -12.65 2.43 27.96
CA SER A 192 -13.40 2.91 29.12
C SER A 192 -13.61 4.42 29.05
N GLU A 193 -14.50 4.96 29.88
CA GLU A 193 -14.74 6.41 29.96
C GLU A 193 -13.51 7.19 30.47
N ASP A 194 -12.60 6.52 31.18
CA ASP A 194 -11.36 7.10 31.71
C ASP A 194 -10.22 7.12 30.68
N THR A 195 -10.39 6.47 29.53
CA THR A 195 -9.37 6.40 28.48
C THR A 195 -9.27 7.76 27.77
N VAL A 196 -8.08 8.36 27.79
CA VAL A 196 -7.82 9.63 27.09
C VAL A 196 -7.54 9.36 25.61
N ILE A 197 -8.40 9.85 24.73
CA ILE A 197 -8.26 9.66 23.29
C ILE A 197 -7.89 10.99 22.64
N VAL A 198 -6.75 11.01 21.94
CA VAL A 198 -6.21 12.20 21.29
C VAL A 198 -5.82 11.92 19.84
N SER A 199 -5.83 12.96 19.01
CA SER A 199 -5.21 12.93 17.67
C SER A 199 -3.70 13.07 17.75
N GLU A 200 -3.01 12.88 16.62
CA GLU A 200 -1.56 13.12 16.48
C GLU A 200 -1.16 14.55 16.93
N ASN A 201 -2.02 15.54 16.69
CA ASN A 201 -1.82 16.93 17.12
C ASN A 201 -2.05 17.17 18.62
N GLY A 202 -2.52 16.16 19.36
CA GLY A 202 -2.83 16.25 20.79
C GLY A 202 -4.20 16.83 21.12
N GLU A 203 -5.08 17.02 20.13
CA GLU A 203 -6.46 17.44 20.35
C GLU A 203 -7.33 16.25 20.76
N ALA A 204 -8.44 16.50 21.47
CA ALA A 204 -9.36 15.44 21.85
C ALA A 204 -10.02 14.83 20.61
N PHE A 205 -9.91 13.51 20.44
CA PHE A 205 -10.48 12.80 19.30
C PHE A 205 -11.80 12.13 19.68
N THR A 206 -12.83 12.33 18.85
CA THR A 206 -14.20 11.84 19.09
C THR A 206 -14.71 10.85 18.03
N GLY A 207 -13.87 10.52 17.04
CA GLY A 207 -14.22 9.59 15.97
C GLY A 207 -14.13 8.11 16.37
N GLU A 208 -14.40 7.23 15.41
CA GLU A 208 -14.27 5.79 15.57
C GLU A 208 -12.80 5.36 15.66
N LEU A 209 -12.48 4.47 16.59
CA LEU A 209 -11.11 3.94 16.79
C LEU A 209 -10.82 2.64 16.02
N ALA A 210 -11.86 2.00 15.49
CA ALA A 210 -11.75 0.74 14.76
C ALA A 210 -11.13 0.97 13.39
N ASN A 211 -10.39 -0.03 12.90
CA ASN A 211 -9.69 -0.02 11.61
C ASN A 211 -8.74 1.17 11.44
N ARG A 212 -7.98 1.50 12.49
CA ARG A 212 -7.04 2.64 12.50
C ARG A 212 -5.68 2.28 13.06
N LYS A 213 -4.67 3.08 12.71
CA LYS A 213 -3.36 3.04 13.35
C LYS A 213 -3.40 3.78 14.68
N LEU A 214 -3.10 3.07 15.76
CA LEU A 214 -3.18 3.61 17.11
C LEU A 214 -1.85 3.45 17.82
N VAL A 215 -1.47 4.48 18.58
CA VAL A 215 -0.49 4.36 19.65
C VAL A 215 -1.25 4.21 20.96
N VAL A 216 -1.14 3.04 21.56
CA VAL A 216 -1.86 2.67 22.79
C VAL A 216 -0.90 2.66 23.95
N VAL A 217 -1.17 3.48 24.95
CA VAL A 217 -0.48 3.50 26.24
C VAL A 217 -1.36 2.81 27.27
N TYR A 218 -0.84 1.78 27.92
CA TYR A 218 -1.59 0.96 28.86
C TYR A 218 -0.71 0.45 29.99
N GLY A 219 -1.33 0.23 31.16
CA GLY A 219 -0.67 -0.38 32.31
C GLY A 219 -0.71 -1.92 32.25
N PRO A 220 -1.26 -2.60 33.27
CA PRO A 220 -1.35 -4.05 33.30
C PRO A 220 -2.38 -4.61 32.32
N SER A 221 -2.14 -5.84 31.84
CA SER A 221 -3.04 -6.59 30.96
C SER A 221 -3.32 -8.00 31.52
N THR A 222 -4.34 -8.67 30.97
CA THR A 222 -4.63 -10.07 31.28
C THR A 222 -3.57 -11.01 30.69
N ARG A 223 -3.58 -12.29 31.13
CA ARG A 223 -2.71 -13.34 30.58
C ARG A 223 -3.38 -14.19 29.48
N SER A 224 -4.40 -13.64 28.80
CA SER A 224 -5.07 -14.31 27.68
C SER A 224 -4.31 -14.11 26.36
N ILE A 225 -4.73 -14.80 25.30
CA ILE A 225 -4.25 -14.57 23.93
C ILE A 225 -5.50 -14.29 23.06
N PRO A 226 -5.68 -13.06 22.53
CA PRO A 226 -4.90 -11.85 22.82
C PRO A 226 -4.99 -11.45 24.30
N ALA A 227 -3.96 -10.75 24.79
CA ALA A 227 -4.02 -10.11 26.11
C ALA A 227 -5.07 -8.98 26.05
N GLN A 228 -5.76 -8.73 27.15
CA GLN A 228 -6.78 -7.67 27.23
C GLN A 228 -6.35 -6.60 28.20
N THR A 229 -6.55 -5.34 27.84
CA THR A 229 -6.24 -4.19 28.70
C THR A 229 -7.24 -3.05 28.51
N THR A 230 -7.39 -2.23 29.54
CA THR A 230 -8.06 -0.94 29.43
C THR A 230 -6.97 0.12 29.29
N PRO A 231 -6.85 0.77 28.13
CA PRO A 231 -5.78 1.72 27.89
C PRO A 231 -5.99 3.02 28.67
N GLU A 232 -4.88 3.64 29.06
CA GLU A 232 -4.87 4.94 29.72
C GLU A 232 -4.93 6.07 28.69
N LYS A 233 -4.22 5.89 27.57
CA LYS A 233 -4.21 6.84 26.46
C LYS A 233 -4.19 6.12 25.12
N ILE A 234 -4.93 6.67 24.16
CA ILE A 234 -4.89 6.26 22.75
C ILE A 234 -4.59 7.51 21.93
N VAL A 235 -3.56 7.44 21.11
CA VAL A 235 -3.26 8.44 20.08
C VAL A 235 -3.66 7.88 18.73
N VAL A 236 -4.51 8.61 18.01
CA VAL A 236 -4.95 8.27 16.66
C VAL A 236 -4.02 8.96 15.66
N LEU A 237 -3.33 8.17 14.84
CA LEU A 237 -2.34 8.65 13.88
C LEU A 237 -2.93 9.03 12.52
N ASP A 238 -4.18 8.63 12.24
CA ASP A 238 -4.85 8.92 10.99
C ASP A 238 -5.85 10.08 11.22
N GLU A 239 -5.51 11.27 10.73
CA GLU A 239 -6.31 12.52 10.81
C GLU A 239 -7.54 12.55 9.89
N ASP A 240 -8.23 11.43 9.69
CA ASP A 240 -9.58 11.54 9.11
C ASP A 240 -10.52 12.09 10.19
N VAL A 241 -10.43 13.40 10.41
CA VAL A 241 -11.39 14.20 11.14
C VAL A 241 -12.66 14.18 10.30
N ILE A 242 -13.49 13.17 10.53
CA ILE A 242 -14.88 13.19 10.08
C ILE A 242 -15.61 14.11 11.07
N ASP A 243 -15.72 15.39 10.70
CA ASP A 243 -16.79 16.24 11.21
C ASP A 243 -18.12 15.51 10.95
N GLY A 244 -18.89 15.31 12.03
CA GLY A 244 -20.00 14.36 12.05
C GLY A 244 -21.14 14.60 11.05
N ALA A 245 -21.93 13.53 10.89
CA ALA A 245 -23.07 13.31 9.98
C ALA A 245 -22.61 12.74 8.62
N ASP A 246 -22.86 11.48 8.26
CA ASP A 246 -24.11 10.74 8.37
C ASP A 246 -23.89 9.23 8.50
N ASN A 247 -24.67 8.59 9.38
CA ASN A 247 -24.84 7.15 9.39
C ASN A 247 -25.47 6.68 8.07
N LYS A 248 -24.78 5.85 7.29
CA LYS A 248 -25.38 4.68 6.61
C LYS A 248 -24.36 3.57 6.43
N GLU A 249 -24.73 2.40 6.94
CA GLU A 249 -24.12 1.10 6.77
C GLU A 249 -24.09 0.70 5.27
N ASP A 250 -22.92 0.38 4.75
CA ASP A 250 -22.58 -0.82 3.96
C ASP A 250 -21.27 -0.59 3.17
N GLY A 251 -20.28 -1.46 3.40
CA GLY A 251 -19.14 -1.69 2.50
C GLY A 251 -18.10 -0.58 2.31
N SER A 252 -16.99 -0.66 3.07
CA SER A 252 -15.69 -0.06 2.75
C SER A 252 -15.69 1.47 2.59
N LEU A 253 -15.61 2.19 3.72
CA LEU A 253 -15.32 3.62 3.74
C LEU A 253 -13.85 3.87 3.32
N VAL A 254 -13.59 3.83 2.01
CA VAL A 254 -12.65 4.79 1.44
C VAL A 254 -13.27 6.15 1.69
N THR A 255 -12.78 6.89 2.68
CA THR A 255 -13.06 8.32 2.78
C THR A 255 -12.86 8.89 1.37
N PRO A 256 -13.81 9.63 0.79
CA PRO A 256 -13.57 10.30 -0.47
C PRO A 256 -12.34 11.16 -0.27
N VAL A 257 -11.21 10.75 -0.87
CA VAL A 257 -10.02 11.59 -0.90
C VAL A 257 -10.51 12.92 -1.44
N ASP A 258 -10.30 14.01 -0.70
CA ASP A 258 -10.64 15.36 -1.15
C ASP A 258 -9.72 15.72 -2.31
N VAL A 259 -10.09 15.25 -3.50
CA VAL A 259 -9.34 15.42 -4.75
C VAL A 259 -9.39 16.87 -5.25
N THR A 260 -10.22 17.73 -4.64
CA THR A 260 -10.30 19.15 -5.02
C THR A 260 -9.02 19.91 -4.70
N LYS A 261 -8.23 19.42 -3.74
CA LYS A 261 -6.92 19.99 -3.35
C LYS A 261 -5.73 19.21 -3.92
N ALA A 262 -5.97 18.11 -4.64
CA ALA A 262 -4.91 17.28 -5.18
C ALA A 262 -4.27 17.91 -6.42
N GLU A 263 -2.94 17.95 -6.47
CA GLU A 263 -2.21 18.37 -7.67
C GLU A 263 -2.29 17.28 -8.75
N ILE A 264 -2.72 17.66 -9.96
CA ILE A 264 -2.75 16.75 -11.11
C ILE A 264 -1.35 16.68 -11.72
N ILE A 265 -0.75 15.48 -11.71
CA ILE A 265 0.58 15.20 -12.25
C ILE A 265 0.45 14.37 -13.52
N VAL A 266 1.06 14.83 -14.62
CA VAL A 266 1.10 14.11 -15.90
C VAL A 266 2.56 13.92 -16.31
N LYS A 267 3.01 12.67 -16.48
CA LYS A 267 4.41 12.31 -16.76
C LYS A 267 5.42 12.92 -15.76
N GLU A 268 5.12 12.83 -14.47
CA GLU A 268 5.95 13.36 -13.36
C GLU A 268 6.12 14.89 -13.38
N GLN A 269 5.34 15.60 -14.19
CA GLN A 269 5.29 17.07 -14.20
C GLN A 269 3.90 17.55 -13.79
N PRO A 270 3.80 18.59 -12.94
CA PRO A 270 2.50 19.19 -12.64
C PRO A 270 1.90 19.75 -13.94
N ILE A 271 0.58 19.69 -14.07
CA ILE A 271 -0.10 20.32 -15.19
C ILE A 271 0.30 21.81 -15.30
N SER A 272 0.43 22.30 -16.54
CA SER A 272 0.85 23.68 -16.82
C SER A 272 0.08 24.68 -15.96
N SER A 273 0.75 25.74 -15.48
CA SER A 273 0.12 26.79 -14.67
C SER A 273 -1.06 27.49 -15.37
N HIS A 274 -1.12 27.39 -16.70
CA HIS A 274 -2.29 27.80 -17.49
C HIS A 274 -3.59 27.05 -17.14
N TYR A 275 -3.47 25.91 -16.47
CA TYR A 275 -4.54 25.03 -16.01
C TYR A 275 -4.63 24.94 -14.48
N ALA A 276 -3.94 25.82 -13.74
CA ALA A 276 -3.93 25.79 -12.27
C ALA A 276 -5.29 26.06 -11.59
N TYR A 277 -6.32 26.45 -12.35
CA TYR A 277 -7.68 26.66 -11.88
C TYR A 277 -8.61 25.46 -12.14
N VAL A 278 -8.11 24.36 -12.75
CA VAL A 278 -8.90 23.16 -12.99
C VAL A 278 -8.56 22.07 -11.97
N ALA A 279 -9.53 21.73 -11.12
CA ALA A 279 -9.39 20.72 -10.08
C ALA A 279 -10.08 19.41 -10.48
N ALA A 280 -9.58 18.29 -9.95
CA ALA A 280 -10.36 17.06 -9.93
C ALA A 280 -11.46 17.20 -8.87
N TYR A 281 -12.61 16.58 -9.10
CA TYR A 281 -13.71 16.56 -8.12
C TYR A 281 -14.29 15.15 -8.05
N THR A 282 -15.13 14.90 -7.04
CA THR A 282 -15.86 13.64 -6.93
C THR A 282 -17.32 13.90 -7.30
N ASN A 283 -17.89 13.14 -8.24
CA ASN A 283 -19.28 13.30 -8.62
C ASN A 283 -20.25 12.67 -7.58
N GLU A 284 -21.56 12.85 -7.75
CA GLU A 284 -22.59 12.32 -6.83
C GLU A 284 -22.55 10.79 -6.68
N GLN A 285 -21.90 10.08 -7.59
CA GLN A 285 -21.75 8.63 -7.60
C GLN A 285 -20.47 8.14 -6.90
N GLY A 286 -19.66 9.06 -6.37
CA GLY A 286 -18.38 8.73 -5.73
C GLY A 286 -17.23 8.51 -6.71
N THR A 287 -17.42 8.80 -8.00
CA THR A 287 -16.37 8.66 -9.03
C THR A 287 -15.50 9.91 -9.08
N VAL A 288 -14.17 9.73 -9.05
CA VAL A 288 -13.20 10.82 -9.23
C VAL A 288 -13.16 11.25 -10.70
N MET A 289 -13.45 12.52 -10.90
CA MET A 289 -13.64 13.21 -12.17
C MET A 289 -12.44 14.14 -12.42
N VAL A 290 -11.73 13.95 -13.54
CA VAL A 290 -10.49 14.70 -13.89
C VAL A 290 -10.62 15.55 -15.16
N PRO A 291 -10.01 16.75 -15.21
CA PRO A 291 -10.12 17.67 -16.35
C PRO A 291 -9.42 17.13 -17.60
N LEU A 292 -10.23 16.53 -18.49
CA LEU A 292 -9.78 15.85 -19.70
C LEU A 292 -8.92 16.77 -20.59
N ARG A 293 -9.36 18.02 -20.79
CA ARG A 293 -8.64 18.98 -21.66
C ARG A 293 -7.22 19.24 -21.14
N ALA A 294 -7.06 19.50 -19.84
CA ALA A 294 -5.76 19.82 -19.26
C ALA A 294 -4.80 18.64 -19.39
N ILE A 295 -5.29 17.41 -19.13
CA ILE A 295 -4.48 16.20 -19.27
C ILE A 295 -4.10 15.98 -20.74
N ALA A 296 -5.07 16.00 -21.66
CA ALA A 296 -4.82 15.76 -23.07
C ALA A 296 -3.83 16.76 -23.69
N GLU A 297 -3.99 18.05 -23.39
CA GLU A 297 -3.09 19.09 -23.90
C GLU A 297 -1.70 19.02 -23.26
N SER A 298 -1.59 18.67 -21.97
CA SER A 298 -0.30 18.43 -21.32
C SER A 298 0.46 17.24 -21.93
N LEU A 299 -0.27 16.26 -22.47
CA LEU A 299 0.30 15.13 -23.20
C LEU A 299 0.67 15.48 -24.65
N GLY A 300 0.33 16.68 -25.12
CA GLY A 300 0.61 17.17 -26.47
C GLY A 300 -0.48 16.90 -27.50
N HIS A 301 -1.71 16.58 -27.06
CA HIS A 301 -2.85 16.33 -27.92
C HIS A 301 -3.74 17.56 -28.09
N GLU A 302 -4.36 17.72 -29.25
CA GLU A 302 -5.31 18.80 -29.53
C GLU A 302 -6.74 18.38 -29.17
N VAL A 303 -7.46 19.25 -28.45
CA VAL A 303 -8.84 18.99 -28.00
C VAL A 303 -9.83 19.96 -28.66
N ALA A 304 -10.64 19.42 -29.57
CA ALA A 304 -11.73 20.12 -30.24
C ALA A 304 -13.08 19.91 -29.52
N TRP A 305 -13.95 20.92 -29.61
CA TRP A 305 -15.31 20.88 -29.08
C TRP A 305 -16.34 21.17 -30.18
N ASP A 306 -17.32 20.28 -30.32
CA ASP A 306 -18.51 20.48 -31.13
C ASP A 306 -19.70 20.78 -30.21
N ASN A 307 -20.21 22.02 -30.29
CA ASN A 307 -21.29 22.48 -29.43
C ASN A 307 -22.66 21.91 -29.82
N ASP A 308 -22.87 21.61 -31.10
CA ASP A 308 -24.14 21.13 -31.61
C ASP A 308 -24.32 19.64 -31.26
N LEU A 309 -23.23 18.88 -31.35
CA LEU A 309 -23.19 17.45 -31.03
C LEU A 309 -22.84 17.16 -29.56
N LYS A 310 -22.53 18.20 -28.78
CA LYS A 310 -21.99 18.08 -27.42
C LYS A 310 -20.84 17.06 -27.34
N ARG A 311 -19.90 17.17 -28.28
CA ARG A 311 -18.85 16.18 -28.50
C ARG A 311 -17.47 16.79 -28.34
N VAL A 312 -16.63 16.13 -27.56
CA VAL A 312 -15.19 16.41 -27.46
C VAL A 312 -14.45 15.47 -28.41
N THR A 313 -13.45 15.97 -29.12
CA THR A 313 -12.60 15.16 -30.00
C THR A 313 -11.13 15.44 -29.72
N ILE A 314 -10.34 14.37 -29.53
CA ILE A 314 -8.90 14.42 -29.31
C ILE A 314 -8.21 13.85 -30.54
N ASP A 315 -7.35 14.65 -31.19
CA ASP A 315 -6.56 14.28 -32.38
C ASP A 315 -7.36 13.59 -33.51
N GLN A 316 -8.68 13.83 -33.58
CA GLN A 316 -9.62 13.22 -34.54
C GLN A 316 -9.81 11.69 -34.42
N ASP A 317 -9.11 11.02 -33.51
CA ASP A 317 -9.18 9.56 -33.31
C ASP A 317 -10.15 9.19 -32.18
N VAL A 318 -10.15 9.99 -31.11
CA VAL A 318 -10.93 9.71 -29.90
C VAL A 318 -12.04 10.75 -29.74
N SER A 319 -13.29 10.30 -29.56
CA SER A 319 -14.42 11.20 -29.33
C SER A 319 -15.27 10.79 -28.14
N PHE A 320 -15.66 11.80 -27.36
CA PHE A 320 -16.49 11.69 -26.17
C PHE A 320 -17.77 12.47 -26.39
N THR A 321 -18.92 11.89 -26.06
CA THR A 321 -20.20 12.61 -26.10
C THR A 321 -20.66 12.83 -24.68
N ILE A 322 -20.98 14.08 -24.32
CA ILE A 322 -21.39 14.43 -22.96
C ILE A 322 -22.68 13.71 -22.58
N GLY A 323 -22.72 13.15 -21.39
CA GLY A 323 -23.86 12.37 -20.88
C GLY A 323 -23.94 10.93 -21.39
N THR A 324 -22.98 10.48 -22.21
CA THR A 324 -22.91 9.10 -22.68
C THR A 324 -21.75 8.37 -22.00
N ASP A 325 -22.04 7.23 -21.37
CA ASP A 325 -21.05 6.38 -20.68
C ASP A 325 -20.18 5.54 -21.65
N SER A 326 -19.67 6.17 -22.69
CA SER A 326 -18.73 5.55 -23.61
C SER A 326 -17.96 6.59 -24.42
N TYR A 327 -16.85 6.17 -24.99
CA TYR A 327 -16.10 6.93 -25.98
C TYR A 327 -15.85 6.09 -27.23
N ALA A 328 -15.74 6.77 -28.37
CA ALA A 328 -15.39 6.13 -29.62
C ALA A 328 -13.90 6.36 -29.93
N LYS A 329 -13.22 5.30 -30.35
CA LYS A 329 -11.87 5.34 -30.92
C LYS A 329 -11.90 4.68 -32.29
N GLY A 330 -11.87 5.47 -33.36
CA GLY A 330 -12.20 5.00 -34.70
C GLY A 330 -13.60 4.38 -34.77
N GLU A 331 -13.72 3.14 -35.26
CA GLU A 331 -15.00 2.39 -35.33
C GLU A 331 -15.37 1.67 -34.02
N LYS A 332 -14.50 1.69 -33.01
CA LYS A 332 -14.70 0.95 -31.76
C LYS A 332 -15.29 1.85 -30.68
N VAL A 333 -16.35 1.37 -30.03
CA VAL A 333 -16.97 1.99 -28.84
C VAL A 333 -16.49 1.27 -27.58
N ILE A 334 -16.10 2.02 -26.56
CA ILE A 334 -15.58 1.53 -25.27
C ILE A 334 -16.36 2.21 -24.14
N GLU A 335 -16.87 1.44 -23.19
CA GLU A 335 -17.60 1.94 -22.01
C GLU A 335 -16.64 2.59 -21.00
N LEU A 336 -17.10 3.64 -20.34
CA LEU A 336 -16.30 4.40 -19.37
C LEU A 336 -16.61 4.01 -17.92
N GLY A 337 -17.80 3.48 -17.62
CA GLY A 337 -18.29 3.27 -16.26
C GLY A 337 -18.82 4.55 -15.58
N THR A 338 -18.57 5.74 -16.14
CA THR A 338 -19.16 7.03 -15.75
C THR A 338 -19.13 7.97 -16.94
N ALA A 339 -20.28 8.57 -17.26
CA ALA A 339 -20.42 9.47 -18.40
C ALA A 339 -19.58 10.75 -18.25
N PRO A 340 -18.97 11.27 -19.33
CA PRO A 340 -18.29 12.55 -19.30
C PRO A 340 -19.28 13.69 -19.05
N GLU A 341 -18.87 14.63 -18.21
CA GLU A 341 -19.69 15.76 -17.78
C GLU A 341 -19.05 17.09 -18.15
N ILE A 342 -19.90 18.11 -18.28
CA ILE A 342 -19.46 19.50 -18.32
C ILE A 342 -19.55 20.02 -16.89
N SER A 343 -18.42 20.16 -16.21
CA SER A 343 -18.37 20.91 -14.96
C SER A 343 -18.27 22.41 -15.27
N GLN A 344 -19.14 23.19 -14.62
CA GLN A 344 -19.07 24.64 -14.55
C GLN A 344 -18.62 25.00 -13.13
N ASP A 345 -17.35 25.35 -13.00
CA ASP A 345 -16.92 26.32 -12.01
C ASP A 345 -16.80 27.69 -12.68
#